data_AF-A0AAD4AFD2-F1
#
_entry.id   AF-A0AAD4AFD2-F1
#
_cell.length_a   1.000
_cell.length_b   1.000
_cell.length_c   1.000
_cell.angle_alpha   90.00
_cell.angle_beta   90.00
_cell.angle_gamma   90.00
#
_symmetry.space_group_name_H-M   'P 1'
#
loop_
_entity.id
_entity.type
_entity.pdbx_description
1 polymer ?
#
loop_
_entity_poly.entity_id
_entity_poly.type
_entity_poly.pdbx_seq_one_letter_code
_entity_poly.pdbx_strand_id
1 'polypeptide(L)' 'MSQFDEYKVIHVVEGGCGTLLLGSSGLPLKKLEATLNREAQDGWQLVFQVIENKRFLLFWSREAVILTLGRKRA' A
#
# COMPACT_ATOMS: atom_id res chain seq x y z
N MET A 1 9.40 -20.55 8.08
CA MET A 1 8.92 -19.15 8.13
C MET A 1 10.12 -18.24 8.21
N SER A 2 10.19 -17.20 7.39
CA SER A 2 11.25 -16.19 7.48
C SER A 2 11.13 -15.47 8.82
N GLN A 3 12.18 -15.49 9.64
CA GLN A 3 12.24 -14.71 10.89
C GLN A 3 12.69 -13.29 10.53
N PHE A 4 11.92 -12.27 10.92
CA PHE A 4 12.28 -10.86 10.71
C PHE A 4 12.55 -10.20 12.06
N ASP A 5 13.54 -9.32 12.10
CA ASP A 5 13.92 -8.58 13.31
C ASP A 5 13.19 -7.23 13.38
N GLU A 6 12.85 -6.68 12.22
CA GLU A 6 12.19 -5.37 12.09
C GLU A 6 10.96 -5.49 11.18
N TYR A 7 9.90 -4.78 11.55
CA TYR A 7 8.68 -4.67 10.76
C TYR A 7 8.34 -3.22 10.46
N LYS A 8 7.80 -2.99 9.26
CA LYS A 8 7.28 -1.69 8.84
C LYS A 8 5.93 -1.88 8.16
N VAL A 9 4.98 -1.02 8.49
CA VAL A 9 3.66 -0.99 7.86
C VAL A 9 3.54 0.24 6.99
N ILE A 10 3.19 0.04 5.72
CA ILE A 10 2.93 1.12 4.75
C ILE A 10 1.44 1.08 4.43
N HIS A 11 0.77 2.21 4.68
CA HIS A 11 -0.64 2.39 4.36
C HIS A 11 -0.76 3.32 3.15
N VAL A 12 -1.13 2.75 2.01
CA VAL A 12 -1.34 3.47 0.75
C VAL A 12 -2.83 3.61 0.53
N VAL A 13 -3.32 4.85 0.50
CA VAL A 13 -4.74 5.12 0.28
C VAL A 13 -4.92 5.93 -0.99
N GLU A 14 -5.97 5.62 -1.76
CA GLU A 14 -6.34 6.44 -2.91
C GLU A 14 -6.59 7.90 -2.49
N GLY A 15 -6.02 8.88 -3.19
CA GLY A 15 -6.15 10.30 -2.85
C GLY A 15 -7.52 10.84 -3.28
N GLY A 16 -8.44 11.00 -2.31
CA GLY A 16 -9.82 11.45 -2.53
C GLY A 16 -10.01 12.92 -2.94
N CYS A 17 -9.11 13.51 -3.72
CA CYS A 17 -9.30 14.87 -4.26
C CYS A 17 -8.90 14.99 -5.75
N GLY A 18 -8.16 14.04 -6.31
CA GLY A 18 -7.84 14.02 -7.74
C GLY A 18 -8.91 13.34 -8.60
N THR A 19 -9.63 12.38 -8.03
CA THR A 19 -10.56 11.50 -8.77
C THR A 19 -12.01 11.95 -8.77
N LEU A 20 -12.35 13.02 -8.04
CA LEU A 20 -13.72 13.54 -8.01
C LEU A 20 -14.17 14.16 -9.36
N LEU A 21 -13.23 14.41 -10.29
CA LEU A 21 -13.53 15.04 -11.58
C LEU A 21 -13.41 14.11 -12.80
N LEU A 22 -12.68 12.98 -12.73
CA LEU A 22 -12.37 12.18 -13.92
C LEU A 22 -12.21 10.67 -13.59
N GLY A 23 -13.33 10.01 -13.26
CA GLY A 23 -13.70 8.70 -13.82
C GLY A 23 -12.83 7.45 -13.68
N SER A 24 -11.71 7.43 -12.94
CA SER A 24 -11.00 6.17 -12.67
C SER A 24 -10.35 6.15 -11.28
N SER A 25 -11.17 5.89 -10.26
CA SER A 25 -10.78 5.68 -8.87
C SER A 25 -10.32 4.25 -8.63
N GLY A 26 -9.06 4.00 -8.96
CA GLY A 26 -8.39 2.74 -8.65
C GLY A 26 -7.10 3.00 -7.89
N LEU A 27 -6.64 1.99 -7.15
CA LEU A 27 -5.37 2.05 -6.45
C LEU A 27 -4.22 2.48 -7.40
N PRO A 28 -3.35 3.44 -7.02
CA PRO A 28 -2.24 3.85 -7.87
C PRO A 28 -1.14 2.77 -7.93
N LEU A 29 -1.34 1.73 -8.74
CA LEU A 29 -0.47 0.55 -8.86
C LEU A 29 1.00 0.92 -9.16
N LYS A 30 1.25 1.83 -10.11
CA LYS A 30 2.60 2.28 -10.44
C LYS A 30 3.33 2.91 -9.24
N LYS A 31 2.60 3.65 -8.39
CA LYS A 31 3.16 4.25 -7.19
C LYS A 31 3.45 3.19 -6.12
N LEU A 32 2.58 2.19 -6.00
CA LEU A 32 2.78 1.06 -5.12
C LEU A 32 4.02 0.25 -5.52
N GLU A 33 4.15 -0.08 -6.80
CA GLU A 33 5.31 -0.79 -7.36
C GLU A 33 6.61 -0.01 -7.14
N ALA A 34 6.62 1.29 -7.44
CA ALA A 34 7.80 2.13 -7.20
C ALA A 34 8.17 2.19 -5.70
N THR A 35 7.17 2.22 -4.82
CA THR A 35 7.39 2.21 -3.36
C THR A 35 7.98 0.86 -2.93
N LEU A 36 7.41 -0.26 -3.35
CA LEU A 36 7.91 -1.60 -3.02
C LEU A 36 9.32 -1.83 -3.55
N ASN A 37 9.62 -1.39 -4.78
CA ASN A 37 10.95 -1.53 -5.37
C ASN A 37 12.00 -0.73 -4.60
N ARG A 38 11.66 0.49 -4.17
CA ARG A 38 12.55 1.30 -3.32
C ARG A 38 12.80 0.60 -1.99
N GLU A 39 11.75 0.10 -1.35
CA GLU A 39 11.86 -0.58 -0.07
C GLU A 39 12.66 -1.90 -0.17
N ALA A 40 12.52 -2.61 -1.28
CA ALA A 40 13.31 -3.80 -1.57
C ALA A 40 14.81 -3.47 -1.74
N GLN A 41 15.15 -2.33 -2.34
CA GLN A 41 16.55 -1.86 -2.43
C GLN A 41 17.14 -1.59 -1.04
N ASP A 42 16.32 -1.12 -0.10
CA ASP A 42 16.71 -0.91 1.29
C ASP A 42 16.72 -2.22 2.12
N GLY A 43 16.49 -3.38 1.49
CA GLY A 43 16.54 -4.70 2.12
C GLY A 43 15.25 -5.13 2.84
N TRP A 44 14.14 -4.42 2.63
CA TRP A 44 12.83 -4.81 3.14
C TRP A 44 12.18 -5.86 2.24
N GLN A 45 11.47 -6.81 2.84
CA GLN A 45 10.75 -7.87 2.14
C GLN A 45 9.25 -7.78 2.46
N LEU A 46 8.40 -7.96 1.44
CA LEU A 46 6.95 -8.01 1.65
C LEU A 46 6.56 -9.30 2.39
N VAL A 47 5.93 -9.14 3.56
CA VAL A 47 5.46 -10.26 4.41
C VAL A 47 3.98 -10.50 4.20
N PHE A 48 3.21 -9.43 4.19
CA PHE A 48 1.76 -9.49 4.09
C PHE A 48 1.23 -8.26 3.36
N GLN A 49 0.19 -8.47 2.55
CA GLN A 49 -0.53 -7.41 1.86
C GLN A 49 -2.02 -7.65 2.06
N VAL A 50 -2.75 -6.61 2.45
CA VAL A 50 -4.22 -6.61 2.46
C VAL A 50 -4.75 -5.41 1.70
N ILE A 51 -5.75 -5.66 0.87
CA ILE A 51 -6.52 -4.65 0.17
C ILE A 51 -7.81 -4.45 0.96
N GLU A 52 -8.06 -3.21 1.37
CA GLU A 52 -9.30 -2.82 2.01
C GLU A 52 -10.12 -1.95 1.05
N ASN A 53 -11.38 -2.34 0.84
CA ASN A 53 -12.36 -1.49 0.19
C ASN A 53 -13.31 -0.96 1.27
N LYS A 54 -13.29 0.36 1.52
CA LYS A 54 -14.12 1.00 2.54
C LYS A 54 -15.10 1.96 1.88
N ARG A 55 -16.36 1.90 2.29
CA ARG A 55 -17.37 2.88 1.89
C ARG A 55 -16.95 4.27 2.34
N PHE A 56 -16.96 5.23 1.42
CA PHE A 56 -16.58 6.61 1.64
C PHE A 56 -17.76 7.51 1.25
N LEU A 57 -18.32 8.30 2.16
CA LEU A 57 -19.53 9.10 1.90
C LEU A 57 -20.72 8.26 1.36
N LEU A 58 -21.71 8.90 0.72
CA LEU A 58 -22.99 8.28 0.37
C LEU A 58 -22.89 7.31 -0.83
N PHE A 59 -22.09 7.67 -1.85
CA PHE A 59 -21.93 6.90 -3.09
C PHE A 59 -20.48 6.61 -3.49
N TRP A 60 -19.51 7.01 -2.66
CA TRP A 60 -18.09 6.78 -2.96
C TRP A 60 -17.57 5.57 -2.19
N SER A 61 -16.55 4.94 -2.72
CA SER A 61 -15.74 3.96 -2.00
C SER A 61 -14.29 4.41 -2.12
N ARG A 62 -13.47 3.98 -1.16
CA ARG A 62 -12.04 4.27 -1.15
C ARG A 62 -11.31 2.97 -0.94
N GLU A 63 -10.38 2.71 -1.84
CA GLU A 63 -9.45 1.59 -1.70
C GLU A 63 -8.20 2.01 -0.93
N ALA A 64 -7.78 1.13 -0.05
CA ALA A 64 -6.53 1.21 0.67
C ALA A 64 -5.78 -0.10 0.53
N VAL A 65 -4.44 -0.02 0.48
CA VAL A 65 -3.57 -1.18 0.59
C VAL A 65 -2.68 -0.99 1.79
N ILE A 66 -2.68 -2.00 2.65
CA ILE A 66 -1.79 -2.09 3.81
C ILE A 66 -0.74 -3.14 3.46
N LEU A 67 0.51 -2.71 3.42
CA LEU A 67 1.68 -3.55 3.20
C LEU A 67 2.44 -3.70 4.51
N THR A 68 2.68 -4.92 4.92
CA THR A 68 3.59 -5.24 6.02
C THR A 68 4.90 -5.73 5.41
N LEU A 69 5.96 -4.97 5.65
CA LEU A 69 7.32 -5.31 5.28
C LEU A 69 8.09 -5.83 6.49
N GLY A 70 8.99 -6.77 6.26
CA GLY A 70 9.89 -7.35 7.24
C GLY A 70 11.33 -7.23 6.76
N ARG A 71 12.25 -6.96 7.68
CA ARG A 71 13.69 -6.93 7.39
C ARG A 71 14.43 -7.70 8.47
N LYS A 72 15.49 -8.40 8.06
CA LYS A 72 16.49 -8.95 8.97
C LYS A 72 17.58 -7.91 9.21
N ARG A 73 18.00 -7.74 10.46
CA ARG A 73 19.24 -7.03 10.73
C ARG A 73 20.40 -7.92 10.26
N ALA A 74 21.29 -7.32 9.48
CA ALA A 74 22.55 -7.95 9.09
C ALA A 74 23.49 -8.01 10.30
#